data_AF-A0AAN0S8M7-F1
#
_entry.id   AF-A0AAN0S8M7-F1
#
_cell.length_a   1.000
_cell.length_b   1.000
_cell.length_c   1.000
_cell.angle_alpha   90.00
_cell.angle_beta   90.00
_cell.angle_gamma   90.00
#
_symmetry.space_group_name_H-M   'P 1'
#
loop_
_entity.id
_entity.type
_entity.pdbx_description
1 polymer ?
#
loop_
_entity_poly.entity_id
_entity_poly.type
_entity_poly.pdbx_seq_one_letter_code
_entity_poly.pdbx_strand_id
1 'polypeptide(L)' 'MVTNDFVFIACEYVKEQRVILIVEQLIYILEQYKEFLQGDFNNPSFPPEPIDIEYIAEGQEAMNMYASLEGSRGVYYLEE' A
#
# COMPACT_ATOMS: atom_id res chain seq x y z
N MET A 1 8.59 1.59 2.46
CA MET A 1 9.97 1.18 2.13
C MET A 1 9.95 0.39 0.83
N VAL A 2 10.92 0.59 -0.06
CA VAL A 2 11.04 -0.17 -1.31
C VAL A 2 12.27 -1.06 -1.22
N THR A 3 12.10 -2.36 -1.43
CA THR A 3 13.18 -3.36 -1.40
C THR A 3 12.95 -4.31 -2.56
N ASN A 4 13.91 -4.34 -3.50
CA ASN A 4 13.74 -4.99 -4.81
C ASN A 4 12.48 -4.45 -5.51
N ASP A 5 11.59 -5.33 -5.98
CA ASP A 5 10.32 -4.96 -6.63
C ASP A 5 9.14 -4.85 -5.65
N PHE A 6 9.39 -4.98 -4.34
CA PHE A 6 8.36 -4.91 -3.31
C PHE A 6 8.34 -3.54 -2.63
N VAL A 7 7.14 -3.09 -2.36
CA VAL A 7 6.83 -1.93 -1.54
C VAL A 7 6.16 -2.45 -0.27
N PHE A 8 6.70 -2.05 0.88
CA PHE A 8 6.08 -2.26 2.18
C PHE A 8 5.61 -0.92 2.73
N ILE A 9 4.32 -0.82 3.07
CA ILE A 9 3.69 0.35 3.67
C ILE A 9 3.17 -0.06 5.03
N ALA A 10 3.52 0.70 6.07
CA ALA A 10 3.12 0.42 7.43
C ALA A 10 2.65 1.69 8.13
N CYS A 11 1.55 1.58 8.87
CA CYS A 11 1.14 2.57 9.84
C CYS A 11 1.87 2.30 11.17
N GLU A 12 2.53 3.32 11.70
CA GLU A 12 3.23 3.22 12.99
C GLU A 12 2.25 3.02 14.15
N TYR A 13 1.03 3.56 14.03
CA TYR A 13 0.04 3.56 15.10
C TYR A 13 -0.93 2.37 15.08
N VAL A 14 -1.04 1.67 13.95
CA VAL A 14 -2.00 0.57 13.76
C VAL A 14 -1.28 -0.59 13.09
N LYS A 15 -0.94 -1.62 13.88
CA LYS A 15 -0.10 -2.74 13.42
C LYS A 15 -0.78 -3.57 12.34
N GLU A 16 -2.10 -3.58 12.33
CA GLU A 16 -2.93 -4.27 11.35
C GLU A 16 -2.89 -3.55 9.99
N GLN A 17 -2.61 -2.24 9.98
CA GLN A 17 -2.47 -1.44 8.76
C GLN A 17 -1.04 -1.50 8.23
N ARG A 18 -0.66 -2.70 7.81
CA ARG A 18 0.61 -2.99 7.13
C ARG A 18 0.30 -3.76 5.88
N VAL A 19 0.87 -3.37 4.76
CA VAL A 19 0.63 -4.02 3.48
C VAL A 19 1.93 -4.18 2.72
N ILE A 20 2.02 -5.26 1.94
CA ILE A 20 3.08 -5.48 0.97
C ILE A 20 2.46 -5.64 -0.42
N LEU A 21 3.06 -4.99 -1.40
CA LEU A 21 2.63 -4.96 -2.79
C LEU A 21 3.85 -4.82 -3.70
N ILE A 22 3.70 -5.05 -5.01
CA ILE A 22 4.78 -4.73 -5.96
C ILE A 22 4.73 -3.26 -6.38
N VAL A 23 5.86 -2.76 -6.91
CA VAL A 23 5.97 -1.38 -7.42
C VAL A 23 4.90 -1.07 -8.47
N GLU A 24 4.61 -2.00 -9.39
CA GLU A 24 3.58 -1.82 -10.42
C GLU A 24 2.19 -1.58 -9.81
N GLN A 25 1.83 -2.33 -8.77
CA GLN A 25 0.58 -2.13 -8.03
C GLN A 25 0.57 -0.75 -7.39
N LEU A 26 1.67 -0.31 -6.75
CA LEU A 26 1.72 1.03 -6.16
C LEU A 26 1.52 2.14 -7.21
N ILE A 27 2.14 2.01 -8.38
CA ILE A 27 1.98 2.99 -9.47
C ILE A 27 0.52 3.06 -9.91
N TYR A 28 -0.10 1.90 -10.16
CA TYR A 28 -1.52 1.83 -10.51
C TYR A 28 -2.40 2.54 -9.47
N ILE A 29 -2.16 2.29 -8.18
CA ILE A 29 -2.91 2.93 -7.07
C ILE A 29 -2.79 4.44 -7.13
N LEU A 30 -1.58 4.97 -7.36
CA LEU A 30 -1.34 6.41 -7.42
C LEU A 30 -2.00 7.04 -8.63
N GLU A 31 -2.04 6.34 -9.77
CA GLU A 31 -2.75 6.78 -10.98
C GLU A 31 -4.26 6.84 -10.74
N GLN A 32 -4.84 5.79 -10.18
CA GLN A 32 -6.27 5.75 -9.82
C GLN A 32 -6.61 6.81 -8.77
N TYR A 33 -5.75 7.01 -7.77
CA TYR A 33 -5.94 8.04 -6.75
C TYR A 33 -5.88 9.45 -7.33
N LYS A 34 -4.99 9.69 -8.29
CA LYS A 34 -4.95 10.95 -9.03
C LYS A 34 -6.24 11.19 -9.80
N GLU A 35 -6.74 10.20 -10.53
CA GLU A 35 -8.01 10.30 -11.26
C GLU A 35 -9.18 10.58 -10.31
N PHE A 36 -9.23 9.86 -9.18
CA PHE A 36 -10.21 10.08 -8.12
C PHE A 36 -10.19 11.53 -7.63
N LEU A 37 -9.02 12.07 -7.28
CA LEU A 37 -8.87 13.45 -6.81
C LEU A 37 -9.22 14.51 -7.86
N GLN A 38 -9.09 14.19 -9.15
CA GLN A 38 -9.43 15.06 -10.26
C GLN A 38 -10.90 14.93 -10.71
N GLY A 39 -11.63 13.98 -10.14
CA GLY A 39 -13.04 13.75 -10.45
C GLY A 39 -13.94 14.91 -10.04
N ASP A 40 -15.05 15.09 -10.77
CA ASP A 40 -16.09 16.05 -10.39
C ASP A 40 -17.04 15.42 -9.37
N PHE A 41 -16.72 15.60 -8.09
CA PHE A 41 -17.52 15.10 -6.96
C PHE A 41 -18.93 15.70 -6.87
N ASN A 42 -19.23 16.75 -7.64
CA ASN A 42 -20.55 17.37 -7.69
C ASN A 42 -21.41 16.85 -8.86
N ASN A 43 -20.87 15.97 -9.70
CA ASN A 43 -21.60 15.37 -10.81
C ASN A 43 -22.11 13.96 -10.43
N PRO A 44 -23.38 13.82 -10.01
CA PRO A 44 -23.94 12.53 -9.61
C PRO A 44 -24.08 11.54 -10.78
N SER A 45 -23.94 11.97 -12.03
CA SER A 45 -23.99 11.09 -13.20
C SER A 45 -22.66 10.39 -13.51
N PHE A 46 -21.55 10.83 -12.90
CA PHE A 46 -20.23 10.23 -13.10
C PHE A 46 -19.41 10.27 -11.80
N PRO A 47 -19.83 9.50 -10.77
CA PRO A 47 -19.09 9.46 -9.52
C PRO A 47 -17.70 8.84 -9.74
N PRO A 48 -16.67 9.26 -8.96
CA PRO A 48 -15.37 8.61 -8.98
C PRO A 48 -15.50 7.12 -8.65
N GLU A 49 -14.81 6.27 -9.41
CA GLU A 49 -14.80 4.83 -9.13
C GLU A 49 -14.00 4.54 -7.84
N PRO A 50 -14.40 3.53 -7.05
CA PRO A 50 -13.61 3.07 -5.93
C PRO A 50 -12.28 2.50 -6.43
N ILE A 51 -11.20 2.77 -5.70
CA ILE A 51 -9.90 2.17 -5.99
C ILE A 51 -9.87 0.79 -5.32
N ASP A 52 -9.94 -0.26 -6.13
CA ASP A 52 -9.88 -1.65 -5.66
C ASP A 52 -8.49 -2.24 -5.88
N ILE A 53 -7.93 -2.83 -4.82
CA ILE A 53 -6.54 -3.30 -4.77
C ILE A 53 -6.47 -4.57 -3.94
N GLU A 54 -5.89 -5.60 -4.53
CA GLU A 54 -5.49 -6.81 -3.82
C GLU A 54 -4.00 -6.72 -3.47
N TYR A 55 -3.70 -6.54 -2.18
CA TYR A 55 -2.33 -6.59 -1.69
C TYR A 55 -1.82 -8.03 -1.68
N ILE A 56 -0.50 -8.20 -1.74
CA ILE A 56 0.13 -9.52 -1.65
C ILE A 56 -0.08 -10.12 -0.26
N ALA A 57 0.01 -9.28 0.77
CA ALA A 57 -0.32 -9.64 2.14
C ALA A 57 -0.62 -8.38 2.96
N GLU A 58 -1.29 -8.59 4.09
CA GLU A 58 -1.64 -7.55 5.06
C GLU A 58 -1.19 -7.90 6.48
N GLY A 59 -1.19 -6.91 7.37
CA GLY A 59 -0.92 -7.04 8.80
C GLY A 59 0.42 -7.72 9.12
N GLN A 60 0.36 -8.73 10.00
CA GLN A 60 1.55 -9.45 10.44
C GLN A 60 2.19 -10.27 9.32
N GLU A 61 1.40 -10.78 8.37
CA GLU A 61 1.92 -11.53 7.23
C GLU A 61 2.76 -10.63 6.33
N ALA A 62 2.26 -9.42 6.02
CA ALA A 62 3.02 -8.42 5.26
C ALA A 62 4.37 -8.09 5.92
N MET A 63 4.37 -7.95 7.26
CA MET A 63 5.59 -7.70 8.02
C MET A 63 6.58 -8.87 7.94
N ASN A 64 6.10 -10.10 8.14
CA ASN A 64 6.93 -11.30 8.06
C ASN A 64 7.54 -11.47 6.66
N MET A 65 6.74 -11.24 5.62
CA MET A 65 7.21 -11.28 4.23
C MET A 65 8.28 -10.23 3.99
N TYR A 66 8.04 -8.96 4.35
CA TYR A 66 9.03 -7.89 4.17
C TYR A 66 10.34 -8.18 4.92
N ALA A 67 10.28 -8.64 6.17
CA ALA A 67 11.45 -8.96 7.00
C ALA A 67 12.29 -10.11 6.41
N SER A 68 11.68 -11.01 5.63
CA SER A 68 12.38 -12.10 4.95
C SER A 68 13.09 -11.68 3.65
N LEU A 69 12.83 -10.48 3.13
CA LEU A 69 13.46 -10.01 1.89
C LEU A 69 14.94 -9.69 2.14
N GLU A 70 15.79 -10.16 1.23
CA GLU A 70 17.20 -9.78 1.21
C GLU A 70 17.33 -8.26 1.03
N GLY A 71 18.13 -7.62 1.89
CA GLY A 71 18.29 -6.17 1.89
C GLY A 71 17.17 -5.39 2.57
N SER A 72 16.16 -6.07 3.15
CA SER A 72 15.18 -5.39 3.98
C SER A 72 15.87 -4.71 5.16
N ARG A 73 15.57 -3.43 5.35
CA ARG A 73 16.02 -2.71 6.55
C ARG A 73 15.03 -3.07 7.66
N GLY A 74 15.53 -3.69 8.72
CA GLY A 74 14.74 -4.09 9.88
C GLY A 74 13.82 -2.96 10.34
N VAL A 75 12.57 -3.30 10.64
CA VAL A 75 11.54 -2.32 10.99
C VAL A 75 11.51 -2.11 12.50
N TYR A 76 12.63 -1.59 13.02
CA TYR A 76 12.89 -1.49 14.47
C TYR A 76 11.88 -0.64 15.25
N TYR A 77 11.09 0.19 14.57
CA TYR A 77 10.10 1.10 15.15
C TYR A 77 8.67 0.53 15.18
N LEU A 78 8.46 -0.71 14.73
CA LEU A 78 7.14 -1.34 14.66
C LEU A 78 6.89 -2.44 15.70
N GLU A 79 7.89 -2.73 16.53
CA GLU A 79 7.89 -3.72 17.61
C GLU A 79 7.95 -3.02 18.99
N GLU A 80 6.89 -2.31 19.36
CA GLU A 80 6.58 -1.97 20.77
C GLU A 80 5.31 -2.66 21.24
#